data_AF-A0A1S3DFT0-F1
#
_entry.id   AF-A0A1S3DFT0-F1
#
_cell.length_a   1.000
_cell.length_b   1.000
_cell.length_c   1.000
_cell.angle_alpha   90.00
_cell.angle_beta   90.00
_cell.angle_gamma   90.00
#
_symmetry.space_group_name_H-M   'P 1'
#
loop_
_entity.id
_entity.type
_entity.pdbx_description
1 polymer ?
#
loop_
_entity_poly.entity_id
_entity_poly.type
_entity_poly.pdbx_seq_one_letter_code
_entity_poly.pdbx_strand_id
1 'polypeptide(L)'
;MPDALMLLPGRQEDVGSIPDEDSDLCLSIAFALHYLHAAVFTWLLLMVFNMNRDFRDTINIVPTLDPNITRTFVKYSLFGWGFPLVLLAFAFFLQWENTDGQWRSTQRLQHFNCWFLNDSVFFNAFATPVCTLVFLKLYYICKSYVTMKYCVSLQVDAKMKEKMKKKRTLQICLYLKMISVVTTILFLSIFVKITKSSTIWIMFNIAHSLQGILIVIIVTCDSQVMNIYTHTMKIHKNTFYNSMFTKRSRHLSRSASLQMLTWEPLPDAI
;
A
#
# COMPACT_ATOMS: atom_id res chain seq x y z
N MET A 1 -44.70 -59.22 27.44
CA MET A 1 -43.86 -58.93 28.62
C MET A 1 -42.46 -59.44 28.36
N PRO A 2 -41.41 -58.68 28.66
CA PRO A 2 -41.34 -57.47 29.52
C PRO A 2 -41.28 -56.19 28.64
N ASP A 3 -41.88 -55.03 28.93
CA ASP A 3 -42.14 -54.21 30.12
C ASP A 3 -40.91 -53.66 30.86
N ALA A 4 -40.76 -52.34 30.70
CA ALA A 4 -40.34 -51.34 31.68
C ALA A 4 -38.89 -51.35 32.21
N LEU A 5 -38.06 -50.48 31.61
CA LEU A 5 -37.17 -49.63 32.40
C LEU A 5 -37.06 -48.24 31.75
N MET A 6 -37.98 -47.36 32.15
CA MET A 6 -37.93 -45.92 31.90
C MET A 6 -37.15 -45.26 33.06
N LEU A 7 -36.47 -44.15 32.75
CA LEU A 7 -35.92 -43.12 33.66
C LEU A 7 -34.44 -43.26 34.09
N LEU A 8 -33.57 -42.58 33.35
CA LEU A 8 -32.89 -41.36 33.82
C LEU A 8 -32.31 -40.57 32.61
N PRO A 9 -32.63 -39.27 32.44
CA PRO A 9 -31.99 -38.41 31.46
C PRO A 9 -30.68 -37.90 32.05
N GLY A 10 -29.55 -38.38 31.54
CA GLY A 10 -28.24 -38.08 32.10
C GLY A 10 -27.25 -37.64 31.02
N ARG A 11 -27.12 -36.32 30.89
CA ARG A 11 -25.96 -35.61 30.31
C ARG A 11 -25.90 -35.57 28.77
N GLN A 12 -26.75 -34.74 28.21
CA GLN A 12 -26.37 -33.92 27.05
C GLN A 12 -25.16 -33.10 27.52
N GLU A 13 -23.95 -33.41 27.06
CA GLU A 13 -22.85 -32.46 27.16
C GLU A 13 -23.26 -31.27 26.29
N ASP A 14 -23.67 -30.19 26.96
CA ASP A 14 -23.78 -28.86 26.38
C ASP A 14 -22.41 -28.49 25.81
N VAL A 15 -22.16 -28.87 24.55
CA VAL A 15 -21.13 -28.27 23.72
C VAL A 15 -21.53 -26.82 23.58
N GLY A 16 -20.89 -25.99 24.39
CA GLY A 16 -21.24 -24.59 24.62
C GLY A 16 -21.69 -23.90 23.36
N SER A 17 -22.98 -23.57 23.31
CA SER A 17 -23.52 -22.55 22.43
C SER A 17 -22.73 -21.27 22.68
N ILE A 18 -21.80 -20.95 21.79
CA ILE A 18 -21.13 -19.67 21.73
C ILE A 18 -22.25 -18.61 21.68
N PRO A 19 -22.26 -17.61 22.58
CA PRO A 19 -23.30 -16.59 22.59
C PRO A 19 -23.37 -15.90 21.21
N ASP A 20 -24.59 -15.63 20.75
CA ASP A 20 -24.87 -15.04 19.42
C ASP A 20 -24.02 -13.78 19.12
N GLU A 21 -23.65 -13.03 20.17
CA GLU A 21 -22.81 -11.83 20.11
C GLU A 21 -21.41 -12.08 19.51
N ASP A 22 -20.77 -13.21 19.83
CA ASP A 22 -19.43 -13.52 19.32
C ASP A 22 -19.46 -13.85 17.82
N SER A 23 -20.57 -14.39 17.32
CA SER A 23 -20.74 -14.75 15.91
C SER A 23 -20.85 -13.51 15.01
N ASP A 24 -21.56 -12.47 15.47
CA ASP A 24 -21.74 -11.21 14.74
C ASP A 24 -20.45 -10.39 14.67
N LEU A 25 -19.67 -10.36 15.76
CA LEU A 25 -18.35 -9.73 15.79
C LEU A 25 -17.40 -10.40 14.80
N CYS A 26 -17.39 -11.73 14.79
CA CYS A 26 -16.50 -12.53 13.97
C CYS A 26 -16.82 -12.38 12.47
N LEU A 27 -18.10 -12.32 12.12
CA LEU A 27 -18.57 -12.02 10.76
C LEU A 27 -18.17 -10.60 10.32
N SER A 28 -18.33 -9.62 11.19
CA SER A 28 -17.96 -8.22 10.93
C SER A 28 -16.46 -8.08 10.65
N ILE A 29 -15.62 -8.76 11.43
CA ILE A 29 -14.16 -8.79 11.24
C ILE A 29 -13.81 -9.43 9.89
N ALA A 30 -14.48 -10.54 9.52
CA ALA A 30 -14.25 -11.20 8.24
C ALA A 30 -14.55 -10.26 7.06
N PHE A 31 -15.71 -9.59 7.05
CA PHE A 31 -16.04 -8.62 6.00
C PHE A 31 -15.10 -7.43 5.98
N ALA A 32 -14.70 -6.92 7.15
CA ALA A 32 -13.72 -5.84 7.24
C ALA A 32 -12.37 -6.24 6.63
N LEU A 33 -11.91 -7.47 6.88
CA LEU A 33 -10.65 -7.97 6.30
C LEU A 33 -10.75 -8.13 4.77
N HIS A 34 -11.88 -8.63 4.25
CA HIS A 34 -12.10 -8.70 2.79
C HIS A 34 -12.11 -7.31 2.15
N TYR A 35 -12.77 -6.34 2.80
CA TYR A 35 -12.79 -4.96 2.37
C TYR A 35 -11.39 -4.35 2.33
N LEU A 36 -10.61 -4.50 3.41
CA LEU A 36 -9.25 -3.99 3.50
C LEU A 36 -8.34 -4.62 2.44
N HIS A 37 -8.49 -5.92 2.20
CA HIS A 37 -7.72 -6.61 1.17
C HIS A 37 -8.06 -6.06 -0.23
N ALA A 38 -9.36 -5.95 -0.56
CA ALA A 38 -9.80 -5.35 -1.83
C ALA A 38 -9.35 -3.87 -1.96
N ALA A 39 -9.35 -3.11 -0.86
CA ALA A 39 -8.84 -1.74 -0.82
C ALA A 39 -7.36 -1.69 -1.16
N VAL A 40 -6.51 -2.53 -0.55
CA VAL A 40 -5.09 -2.61 -0.90
C VAL A 40 -4.91 -2.90 -2.40
N PHE A 41 -5.68 -3.84 -2.96
CA PHE A 41 -5.58 -4.14 -4.39
C PHE A 41 -5.97 -2.96 -5.28
N THR A 42 -7.04 -2.24 -4.91
CA THR A 42 -7.56 -1.09 -5.66
C THR A 42 -6.62 0.10 -5.57
N TRP A 43 -6.12 0.42 -4.37
CA TRP A 43 -5.14 1.49 -4.16
C TRP A 43 -3.85 1.23 -4.94
N LEU A 44 -3.36 -0.01 -4.94
CA LEU A 44 -2.15 -0.35 -5.70
C LEU A 44 -2.37 -0.21 -7.21
N LEU A 45 -3.58 -0.52 -7.72
CA LEU A 45 -3.95 -0.25 -9.12
C LEU A 45 -3.95 1.24 -9.43
N LEU A 46 -4.56 2.06 -8.57
CA LEU A 46 -4.59 3.52 -8.73
C LEU A 46 -3.19 4.12 -8.72
N MET A 47 -2.30 3.66 -7.84
CA MET A 47 -0.90 4.13 -7.80
C MET A 47 -0.16 3.81 -9.09
N VAL A 48 -0.32 2.60 -9.64
CA VAL A 48 0.31 2.21 -10.91
C VAL A 48 -0.29 2.97 -12.09
N PHE A 49 -1.61 3.21 -12.07
CA PHE A 49 -2.28 4.04 -13.06
C PHE A 49 -1.76 5.48 -13.03
N ASN A 50 -1.64 6.07 -11.84
CA ASN A 50 -1.10 7.41 -11.67
C ASN A 50 0.37 7.48 -12.16
N MET A 51 1.19 6.50 -11.80
CA MET A 51 2.57 6.39 -12.31
C MET A 51 2.62 6.35 -13.84
N ASN A 52 1.76 5.55 -14.48
CA ASN A 52 1.68 5.49 -15.94
C ASN A 52 1.32 6.86 -16.52
N ARG A 53 0.37 7.57 -15.92
CA ARG A 53 -0.02 8.92 -16.32
C ARG A 53 1.14 9.90 -16.18
N ASP A 54 1.81 9.91 -15.03
CA ASP A 54 2.95 10.78 -14.75
C ASP A 54 4.08 10.59 -15.78
N PHE A 55 4.34 9.35 -16.20
CA PHE A 55 5.35 9.06 -17.22
C PHE A 55 5.00 9.62 -18.60
N ARG A 56 3.71 9.67 -18.95
CA ARG A 56 3.22 10.26 -20.21
C ARG A 56 3.29 11.78 -20.17
N ASP A 57 2.88 12.37 -19.06
CA ASP A 57 2.70 13.82 -18.94
C ASP A 57 4.06 14.53 -18.72
N THR A 58 5.05 13.84 -18.12
CA THR A 58 6.35 14.43 -17.74
C THR A 58 7.49 14.04 -18.69
N ILE A 59 7.48 14.53 -19.93
CA ILE A 59 8.53 14.20 -20.94
C ILE A 59 9.92 14.75 -20.53
N ASN A 60 9.99 15.87 -19.80
CA ASN A 60 11.25 16.57 -19.48
C ASN A 60 11.65 16.56 -17.98
N ILE A 61 11.11 15.65 -17.15
CA ILE A 61 11.25 15.66 -15.66
C ILE A 61 10.80 16.98 -15.00
N VAL A 62 10.24 17.94 -15.74
CA VAL A 62 9.69 19.17 -15.14
C VAL A 62 8.31 18.82 -14.59
N PRO A 63 8.10 18.87 -13.25
CA PRO A 63 6.78 18.64 -12.68
C PRO A 63 5.86 19.75 -13.18
N THR A 64 4.84 19.41 -13.95
CA THR A 64 3.75 20.34 -14.24
C THR A 64 2.90 20.42 -12.98
N LEU A 65 2.86 21.60 -12.35
CA LEU A 65 1.99 21.83 -11.20
C LEU A 65 0.54 21.79 -11.69
N ASP A 66 -0.19 20.70 -11.41
CA ASP A 66 -1.59 20.59 -11.78
C ASP A 66 -2.42 21.53 -10.88
N PRO A 67 -3.04 22.60 -11.43
CA PRO A 67 -3.86 23.52 -10.63
C PRO A 67 -5.07 22.85 -9.99
N ASN A 68 -5.43 21.63 -10.42
CA ASN A 68 -6.55 20.85 -9.91
C ASN A 68 -6.15 19.61 -9.09
N ILE A 69 -4.93 19.57 -8.54
CA ILE A 69 -4.41 18.41 -7.80
C ILE A 69 -5.38 17.90 -6.72
N THR A 70 -6.04 18.80 -5.98
CA THR A 70 -7.01 18.45 -4.94
C THR A 70 -8.24 17.74 -5.53
N ARG A 71 -8.78 18.24 -6.64
CA ARG A 71 -9.96 17.64 -7.29
C ARG A 71 -9.63 16.27 -7.87
N THR A 72 -8.43 16.12 -8.43
CA THR A 72 -7.93 14.85 -8.94
C THR A 72 -7.74 13.83 -7.80
N PHE A 73 -7.17 14.26 -6.68
CA PHE A 73 -7.00 13.41 -5.50
C PHE A 73 -8.33 12.93 -4.91
N VAL A 74 -9.32 13.82 -4.78
CA VAL A 74 -10.66 13.45 -4.29
C VAL A 74 -11.31 12.40 -5.19
N LYS A 75 -11.22 12.55 -6.52
CA LYS A 75 -11.76 11.55 -7.47
C LYS A 75 -11.10 10.18 -7.30
N TYR A 76 -9.78 10.14 -7.17
CA TYR A 76 -9.06 8.88 -6.92
C TYR A 76 -9.40 8.27 -5.56
N SER A 77 -9.55 9.09 -4.52
CA SER A 77 -9.93 8.62 -3.18
C SER A 77 -11.34 8.01 -3.18
N LEU A 78 -12.30 8.68 -3.82
CA LEU A 78 -13.66 8.15 -3.99
C LEU A 78 -13.65 6.80 -4.71
N PHE A 79 -12.84 6.65 -5.75
CA PHE A 79 -12.70 5.37 -6.44
C PHE A 79 -11.97 4.30 -5.59
N GLY A 80 -10.89 4.70 -4.92
CA GLY A 80 -10.03 3.81 -4.13
C GLY A 80 -10.73 3.18 -2.94
N TRP A 81 -11.61 3.93 -2.28
CA TRP A 81 -12.44 3.43 -1.17
C TRP A 81 -13.79 2.90 -1.65
N GLY A 82 -14.41 3.55 -2.64
CA GLY A 82 -15.74 3.20 -3.13
C GLY A 82 -15.80 1.87 -3.87
N PHE A 83 -14.81 1.57 -4.72
CA PHE A 83 -14.82 0.31 -5.47
C PHE A 83 -14.75 -0.94 -4.57
N PRO A 84 -13.87 -1.01 -3.54
CA PRO A 84 -13.91 -2.08 -2.55
C PRO A 84 -15.22 -2.17 -1.76
N LEU A 85 -15.88 -1.05 -1.45
CA LEU A 85 -17.19 -1.06 -0.79
C LEU A 85 -18.26 -1.70 -1.68
N VAL A 86 -18.24 -1.40 -2.99
CA VAL A 86 -19.17 -2.02 -3.96
C VAL A 86 -18.92 -3.54 -4.06
N LEU A 87 -17.66 -3.98 -4.10
CA LEU A 87 -17.32 -5.40 -4.08
C LEU A 87 -17.80 -6.10 -2.81
N LEU A 88 -17.66 -5.43 -1.65
CA LEU A 88 -18.15 -5.95 -0.38
C LEU A 88 -19.67 -6.07 -0.37
N ALA A 89 -20.39 -5.04 -0.83
CA ALA A 89 -21.85 -5.07 -0.93
C ALA A 89 -22.33 -6.17 -1.88
N PHE A 90 -21.62 -6.40 -2.99
CA PHE A 90 -21.90 -7.51 -3.90
C PHE A 90 -21.67 -8.87 -3.24
N ALA A 91 -20.57 -9.04 -2.49
CA ALA A 91 -20.32 -10.26 -1.72
C ALA A 91 -21.40 -10.52 -0.67
N PHE A 92 -21.85 -9.47 0.02
CA PHE A 92 -22.96 -9.54 0.95
C PHE A 92 -24.25 -9.97 0.24
N PHE A 93 -24.61 -9.33 -0.88
CA PHE A 93 -25.81 -9.69 -1.64
C PHE A 93 -25.80 -11.16 -2.11
N LEU A 94 -24.67 -11.63 -2.63
CA LEU A 94 -24.53 -13.04 -3.03
C LEU A 94 -24.68 -14.00 -1.84
N GLN A 95 -24.15 -13.63 -0.68
CA GLN A 95 -24.32 -14.43 0.54
C GLN A 95 -25.80 -14.43 1.00
N TRP A 96 -26.52 -13.30 0.84
CA TRP A 96 -27.97 -13.20 1.14
C TRP A 96 -28.76 -14.22 0.31
N GLU A 97 -28.53 -14.21 -0.99
CA GLU A 97 -29.22 -15.06 -1.97
C GLU A 97 -28.93 -16.55 -1.74
N ASN A 98 -27.66 -16.90 -1.50
CA ASN A 98 -27.25 -18.30 -1.30
C ASN A 98 -27.73 -18.91 0.03
N THR A 99 -28.24 -18.10 0.97
CA THR A 99 -28.65 -18.55 2.32
C THR A 99 -30.16 -18.41 2.53
N ASP A 100 -30.96 -18.21 1.47
CA ASP A 100 -32.43 -18.03 1.54
C ASP A 100 -32.88 -17.00 2.60
N GLY A 101 -32.07 -15.95 2.82
CA GLY A 101 -32.32 -14.92 3.84
C GLY A 101 -32.11 -15.36 5.30
N GLN A 102 -31.66 -16.60 5.54
CA GLN A 102 -31.37 -17.13 6.87
C GLN A 102 -29.87 -17.05 7.20
N TRP A 103 -29.35 -15.85 7.46
CA TRP A 103 -27.94 -15.64 7.86
C TRP A 103 -27.49 -16.44 9.09
N ARG A 104 -28.44 -16.78 9.97
CA ARG A 104 -28.22 -17.62 11.17
C ARG A 104 -28.13 -19.12 10.85
N SER A 105 -28.59 -19.55 9.67
CA SER A 105 -28.42 -20.91 9.12
C SER A 105 -27.01 -21.13 8.56
N THR A 106 -26.08 -20.19 8.80
CA THR A 106 -24.65 -20.51 8.82
C THR A 106 -24.32 -21.34 10.08
N GLN A 107 -25.15 -22.36 10.38
CA GLN A 107 -25.15 -23.25 11.54
C GLN A 107 -23.92 -24.20 11.55
N ARG A 108 -22.95 -23.91 10.67
CA ARG A 108 -21.60 -24.44 10.67
C ARG A 108 -20.64 -23.32 10.24
N LEU A 109 -20.70 -22.14 10.86
CA LEU A 109 -19.47 -21.40 11.14
C LEU A 109 -18.54 -22.44 11.74
N GLN A 110 -17.61 -22.96 10.94
CA GLN A 110 -16.62 -23.93 11.42
C GLN A 110 -16.08 -23.33 12.70
N HIS A 111 -16.34 -24.02 13.82
CA HIS A 111 -16.35 -23.56 15.21
C HIS A 111 -15.10 -22.81 15.72
N PHE A 112 -14.15 -22.51 14.84
CA PHE A 112 -12.85 -21.91 15.09
C PHE A 112 -12.42 -20.84 14.06
N ASN A 113 -13.11 -20.64 12.92
CA ASN A 113 -12.62 -19.75 11.85
C ASN A 113 -13.75 -19.07 11.05
N CYS A 114 -14.15 -17.85 11.43
CA CYS A 114 -15.14 -17.04 10.67
C CYS A 114 -14.63 -16.48 9.34
N TRP A 115 -13.42 -16.84 8.95
CA TRP A 115 -12.77 -16.37 7.75
C TRP A 115 -13.35 -16.98 6.45
N PHE A 116 -14.24 -17.98 6.55
CA PHE A 116 -14.68 -18.73 5.39
C PHE A 116 -16.12 -18.45 4.99
N LEU A 117 -16.28 -17.47 4.09
CA LEU A 117 -17.43 -17.46 3.18
C LEU A 117 -17.51 -18.81 2.45
N ASN A 118 -18.73 -19.17 2.06
CA ASN A 118 -18.99 -20.34 1.20
C ASN A 118 -18.03 -20.35 0.01
N ASP A 119 -17.47 -21.51 -0.33
CA ASP A 119 -16.44 -21.65 -1.36
C ASP A 119 -16.87 -20.95 -2.66
N SER A 120 -18.12 -21.13 -3.09
CA SER A 120 -18.70 -20.47 -4.27
C SER A 120 -18.72 -18.94 -4.18
N VAL A 121 -19.07 -18.39 -3.01
CA VAL A 121 -19.12 -16.93 -2.81
C VAL A 121 -17.71 -16.34 -2.79
N PHE A 122 -16.75 -17.05 -2.18
CA PHE A 122 -15.34 -16.64 -2.22
C PHE A 122 -14.81 -16.53 -3.66
N PHE A 123 -15.04 -17.53 -4.51
CA PHE A 123 -14.55 -17.50 -5.89
C PHE A 123 -15.22 -16.41 -6.74
N ASN A 124 -16.54 -16.28 -6.62
CA ASN A 124 -17.32 -15.35 -7.44
C ASN A 124 -17.20 -13.90 -6.97
N ALA A 125 -17.32 -13.66 -5.66
CA ALA A 125 -17.38 -12.30 -5.11
C ALA A 125 -16.02 -11.72 -4.75
N PHE A 126 -15.01 -12.56 -4.50
CA PHE A 126 -13.69 -12.10 -4.08
C PHE A 126 -12.58 -12.45 -5.07
N ALA A 127 -12.36 -13.74 -5.37
CA ALA A 127 -11.22 -14.15 -6.20
C ALA A 127 -11.32 -13.58 -7.62
N THR A 128 -12.49 -13.66 -8.26
CA THR A 128 -12.71 -13.16 -9.64
C THR A 128 -12.43 -11.66 -9.80
N PRO A 129 -13.05 -10.74 -9.02
CA PRO A 129 -12.77 -9.32 -9.15
C PRO A 129 -11.33 -8.97 -8.78
N VAL A 130 -10.76 -9.61 -7.74
CA VAL A 130 -9.38 -9.32 -7.32
C VAL A 130 -8.37 -9.81 -8.36
N CYS A 131 -8.57 -10.97 -8.98
CA CYS A 131 -7.77 -11.44 -10.12
C CYS A 131 -7.85 -10.46 -11.29
N THR A 132 -9.03 -9.92 -11.58
CA THR A 132 -9.21 -8.88 -12.62
C THR A 132 -8.36 -7.64 -12.30
N LEU A 133 -8.33 -7.19 -11.04
CA LEU A 133 -7.46 -6.09 -10.61
C LEU A 133 -5.97 -6.42 -10.79
N VAL A 134 -5.54 -7.67 -10.57
CA VAL A 134 -4.15 -8.10 -10.82
C VAL A 134 -3.80 -7.97 -12.29
N PHE A 135 -4.66 -8.47 -13.19
CA PHE A 135 -4.43 -8.35 -14.63
C PHE A 135 -4.33 -6.89 -15.07
N LEU A 136 -5.23 -6.02 -14.59
CA LEU A 136 -5.18 -4.59 -14.88
C LEU A 136 -3.87 -3.95 -14.39
N LYS A 137 -3.41 -4.30 -13.18
CA LYS A 137 -2.12 -3.82 -12.65
C LYS A 137 -0.95 -4.21 -13.55
N LEU A 138 -0.87 -5.48 -13.94
CA LEU A 138 0.19 -5.98 -14.83
C LEU A 138 0.13 -5.28 -16.19
N TYR A 139 -1.06 -5.10 -16.76
CA TYR A 139 -1.26 -4.32 -17.98
C TYR A 139 -0.70 -2.90 -17.86
N TYR A 140 -1.02 -2.18 -16.78
CA TYR A 140 -0.51 -0.82 -16.58
C TYR A 140 0.99 -0.77 -16.29
N ILE A 141 1.57 -1.78 -15.63
CA ILE A 141 3.03 -1.90 -15.49
C ILE A 141 3.70 -2.06 -16.85
N CYS A 142 3.21 -2.97 -17.69
CA CYS A 142 3.72 -3.17 -19.05
C CYS A 142 3.59 -1.88 -19.88
N LYS A 143 2.42 -1.24 -19.83
CA LYS A 143 2.18 0.04 -20.50
C LYS A 143 3.11 1.15 -20.00
N SER A 144 3.38 1.20 -18.69
CA SER A 144 4.31 2.16 -18.08
C SER A 144 5.74 1.93 -18.56
N TYR A 145 6.16 0.67 -18.68
CA TYR A 145 7.49 0.30 -19.19
C TYR A 145 7.67 0.72 -20.65
N VAL A 146 6.68 0.46 -21.51
CA VAL A 146 6.70 0.91 -22.91
C VAL A 146 6.72 2.43 -23.00
N THR A 147 5.86 3.12 -22.24
CA THR A 147 5.82 4.59 -22.17
C THR A 147 7.16 5.15 -21.72
N MET A 148 7.77 4.57 -20.69
CA MET A 148 9.10 4.96 -20.22
C MET A 148 10.14 4.86 -21.33
N LYS A 149 10.19 3.74 -22.06
CA LYS A 149 11.15 3.54 -23.17
C LYS A 149 10.99 4.62 -24.24
N TYR A 150 9.75 4.92 -24.61
CA TYR A 150 9.43 5.96 -25.59
C TYR A 150 9.83 7.36 -25.12
N CYS A 151 9.48 7.75 -23.88
CA CYS A 151 9.88 9.05 -23.34
C CYS A 151 11.41 9.19 -23.21
N VAL A 152 12.11 8.11 -22.87
CA VAL A 152 13.57 8.08 -22.77
C VAL A 152 14.23 8.19 -24.15
N SER A 153 13.62 7.64 -25.22
CA SER A 153 14.15 7.81 -26.59
C SER A 153 13.98 9.22 -27.14
N LEU A 154 12.94 9.94 -26.70
CA LEU A 154 12.70 11.33 -27.10
C LEU A 154 13.67 12.33 -26.45
N GLN A 155 14.34 11.96 -25.37
CA GLN A 155 15.31 12.84 -24.73
C GLN A 155 16.65 12.86 -25.44
N VAL A 156 17.05 14.08 -25.84
CA VAL A 156 18.31 14.35 -26.54
C VAL A 156 19.48 14.48 -25.57
N ASP A 157 19.28 15.01 -24.36
CA ASP A 157 20.32 15.15 -23.35
C ASP A 157 20.66 13.79 -22.71
N ALA A 158 21.90 13.34 -22.92
CA ALA A 158 22.38 12.05 -22.41
C ALA A 158 22.38 11.94 -20.87
N LYS A 159 22.67 13.03 -20.15
CA LYS A 159 22.66 13.04 -18.67
C LYS A 159 21.24 12.96 -18.15
N MET A 160 20.32 13.71 -18.76
CA MET A 160 18.90 13.70 -18.40
C MET A 160 18.26 12.34 -18.69
N LYS A 161 18.59 11.74 -19.85
CA LYS A 161 18.14 10.43 -20.29
C LYS A 161 18.49 9.32 -19.29
N GLU A 162 19.76 9.27 -18.85
CA GLU A 162 20.23 8.26 -17.88
C GLU A 162 19.54 8.44 -16.52
N LYS A 163 19.39 9.70 -16.07
CA LYS A 163 18.68 10.03 -14.82
C LYS A 163 17.20 9.62 -14.88
N MET A 164 16.50 9.90 -15.99
CA MET A 164 15.12 9.46 -16.22
C MET A 164 14.99 7.95 -16.20
N LYS A 165 15.82 7.26 -16.99
CA LYS A 165 15.81 5.81 -17.09
C LYS A 165 16.00 5.17 -15.72
N LYS A 166 17.01 5.60 -14.95
CA LYS A 166 17.28 5.08 -13.61
C LYS A 166 16.10 5.30 -12.66
N LYS A 167 15.58 6.54 -12.57
CA LYS A 167 14.45 6.88 -11.68
C LYS A 167 13.18 6.10 -12.03
N ARG A 168 12.77 6.09 -13.29
CA ARG A 168 11.54 5.42 -13.74
C ARG A 168 11.65 3.89 -13.64
N THR A 169 12.82 3.32 -13.95
CA THR A 169 13.06 1.88 -13.79
C THR A 169 12.97 1.46 -12.32
N LEU A 170 13.59 2.24 -11.42
CA LEU A 170 13.51 1.99 -9.97
C LEU A 170 12.05 2.02 -9.49
N GLN A 171 11.28 3.04 -9.91
CA GLN A 171 9.87 3.17 -9.56
C GLN A 171 9.02 1.99 -10.06
N ILE A 172 9.20 1.57 -11.32
CA ILE A 172 8.52 0.38 -11.88
C ILE A 172 8.90 -0.88 -11.08
N CYS A 173 10.19 -1.08 -10.80
CA CYS A 173 10.67 -2.24 -10.04
C CYS A 173 10.07 -2.28 -8.63
N LEU A 174 9.95 -1.15 -7.95
CA LEU A 174 9.33 -1.05 -6.63
C LEU A 174 7.87 -1.49 -6.68
N TYR A 175 7.07 -0.91 -7.58
CA TYR A 175 5.66 -1.30 -7.73
C TYR A 175 5.50 -2.76 -8.14
N LEU A 176 6.38 -3.28 -9.01
CA LEU A 176 6.36 -4.69 -9.40
C LEU A 176 6.62 -5.61 -8.20
N LYS A 177 7.59 -5.27 -7.33
CA LYS A 177 7.84 -6.02 -6.09
C LYS A 177 6.63 -6.01 -5.16
N MET A 178 6.02 -4.84 -4.97
CA MET A 178 4.81 -4.68 -4.15
C MET A 178 3.64 -5.51 -4.69
N ILE A 179 3.38 -5.44 -6.00
CA ILE A 179 2.35 -6.25 -6.66
C ILE A 179 2.65 -7.74 -6.48
N SER A 180 3.91 -8.16 -6.66
CA SER A 180 4.31 -9.56 -6.52
C SER A 180 4.03 -10.10 -5.12
N VAL A 181 4.43 -9.37 -4.07
CA VAL A 181 4.18 -9.78 -2.67
C VAL A 181 2.69 -9.89 -2.38
N VAL A 182 1.91 -8.87 -2.73
CA VAL A 182 0.46 -8.85 -2.48
C VAL A 182 -0.28 -9.95 -3.26
N THR A 183 0.12 -10.19 -4.51
CA THR A 183 -0.52 -11.21 -5.37
C THR A 183 -0.14 -12.64 -4.96
N THR A 184 1.07 -12.85 -4.45
CA THR A 184 1.50 -14.18 -3.96
C THR A 184 0.60 -14.65 -2.81
N ILE A 185 0.25 -13.75 -1.89
CA ILE A 185 -0.66 -14.07 -0.78
C ILE A 185 -2.08 -14.39 -1.27
N LEU A 186 -2.56 -13.71 -2.31
CA LEU A 186 -3.82 -14.06 -2.97
C LEU A 186 -3.79 -15.48 -3.55
N PHE A 187 -2.74 -15.84 -4.28
CA PHE A 187 -2.59 -17.19 -4.84
C PHE A 187 -2.51 -18.26 -3.76
N LEU A 188 -1.77 -18.00 -2.67
CA LEU A 188 -1.74 -18.89 -1.51
C LEU A 188 -3.14 -19.04 -0.88
N SER A 189 -3.92 -17.95 -0.80
CA SER A 189 -5.30 -18.00 -0.29
C SER A 189 -6.19 -18.93 -1.14
N ILE A 190 -6.09 -18.83 -2.47
CA ILE A 190 -6.82 -19.70 -3.41
C ILE A 190 -6.34 -21.15 -3.27
N PHE A 191 -5.02 -21.36 -3.14
CA PHE A 191 -4.44 -22.69 -3.00
C PHE A 191 -4.87 -23.41 -1.72
N VAL A 192 -4.93 -22.68 -0.59
CA VAL A 192 -5.48 -23.18 0.69
C VAL A 192 -6.93 -23.65 0.50
N LYS A 193 -7.74 -22.85 -0.21
CA LYS A 193 -9.16 -23.18 -0.46
C LYS A 193 -9.33 -24.44 -1.31
N ILE A 194 -8.49 -24.65 -2.31
CA ILE A 194 -8.53 -25.85 -3.15
C ILE A 194 -8.07 -27.09 -2.37
N THR A 195 -7.00 -26.96 -1.57
CA THR A 195 -6.35 -28.12 -0.94
C THR A 195 -7.05 -28.55 0.35
N LYS A 196 -7.78 -27.65 1.03
CA LYS A 196 -8.53 -27.91 2.27
C LYS A 196 -7.70 -28.57 3.39
N SER A 197 -6.37 -28.35 3.39
CA SER A 197 -5.43 -28.91 4.36
C SER A 197 -5.08 -27.90 5.45
N SER A 198 -5.15 -28.34 6.70
CA SER A 198 -4.84 -27.51 7.88
C SER A 198 -3.38 -27.02 7.91
N THR A 199 -2.43 -27.83 7.43
CA THR A 199 -1.02 -27.44 7.38
C THR A 199 -0.79 -26.23 6.48
N ILE A 200 -1.38 -26.25 5.28
CA ILE A 200 -1.24 -25.17 4.29
C ILE A 200 -1.93 -23.90 4.81
N TRP A 201 -3.06 -24.05 5.49
CA TRP A 201 -3.76 -22.94 6.13
C TRP A 201 -2.89 -22.26 7.19
N ILE A 202 -2.20 -23.00 8.05
CA ILE A 202 -1.27 -22.44 9.04
C ILE A 202 -0.12 -21.68 8.34
N MET A 203 0.50 -22.30 7.34
CA MET A 203 1.58 -21.66 6.57
C MET A 203 1.12 -20.35 5.91
N PHE A 204 -0.10 -20.34 5.35
CA PHE A 204 -0.70 -19.15 4.77
C PHE A 204 -0.87 -18.02 5.80
N ASN A 205 -1.39 -18.30 6.99
CA ASN A 205 -1.57 -17.28 8.02
C ASN A 205 -0.23 -16.66 8.45
N ILE A 206 0.83 -17.47 8.55
CA ILE A 206 2.18 -16.98 8.83
C ILE A 206 2.66 -16.06 7.70
N ALA A 207 2.52 -16.49 6.44
CA ALA A 207 2.92 -15.71 5.27
C ALA A 207 2.13 -14.39 5.15
N HIS A 208 0.83 -14.43 5.38
CA HIS A 208 -0.05 -13.26 5.38
C HIS A 208 0.34 -12.26 6.48
N SER A 209 0.68 -12.75 7.68
CA SER A 209 1.16 -11.89 8.78
C SER A 209 2.51 -11.22 8.48
N LEU A 210 3.41 -11.93 7.78
CA LEU A 210 4.71 -11.39 7.38
C LEU A 210 4.62 -10.41 6.19
N GLN A 211 3.54 -10.48 5.41
CA GLN A 211 3.34 -9.67 4.20
C GLN A 211 3.53 -8.17 4.45
N GLY A 212 2.94 -7.66 5.54
CA GLY A 212 3.04 -6.23 5.89
C GLY A 212 4.48 -5.79 6.15
N ILE A 213 5.27 -6.64 6.82
CA ILE A 213 6.69 -6.37 7.11
C ILE A 213 7.50 -6.35 5.81
N LEU A 214 7.27 -7.30 4.91
CA LEU A 214 7.94 -7.34 3.60
C LEU A 214 7.64 -6.07 2.78
N ILE A 215 6.40 -5.61 2.78
CA ILE A 215 5.99 -4.38 2.10
C ILE A 215 6.74 -3.17 2.68
N VAL A 216 6.80 -3.03 4.00
CA VAL A 216 7.52 -1.93 4.67
C VAL A 216 9.00 -1.96 4.30
N ILE A 217 9.64 -3.13 4.33
CA ILE A 217 11.05 -3.28 3.92
C ILE A 217 11.24 -2.87 2.46
N ILE A 218 10.36 -3.32 1.55
CA ILE A 218 10.46 -2.96 0.12
C ILE A 218 10.38 -1.44 -0.09
N VAL A 219 9.47 -0.76 0.62
CA VAL A 219 9.26 0.69 0.47
C VAL A 219 10.38 1.49 1.14
N THR A 220 10.86 1.05 2.31
CA THR A 220 11.87 1.79 3.09
C THR A 220 13.30 1.56 2.60
N CYS A 221 13.64 0.34 2.21
CA CYS A 221 14.96 -0.02 1.70
C CYS A 221 15.16 0.37 0.22
N ASP A 222 14.14 0.92 -0.45
CA ASP A 222 14.34 1.48 -1.77
C ASP A 222 15.30 2.68 -1.70
N SER A 223 16.39 2.58 -2.45
CA SER A 223 17.48 3.55 -2.51
C SER A 223 17.05 5.00 -2.76
N GLN A 224 15.83 5.23 -3.26
CA GLN A 224 15.26 6.57 -3.42
C GLN A 224 15.00 7.27 -2.08
N VAL A 225 14.54 6.53 -1.05
CA VAL A 225 14.31 7.06 0.29
C VAL A 225 15.64 7.35 0.99
N MET A 226 16.60 6.41 0.94
CA MET A 226 17.93 6.64 1.49
C MET A 226 18.66 7.81 0.81
N ASN A 227 18.49 8.02 -0.50
CA ASN A 227 19.10 9.15 -1.18
C ASN A 227 18.45 10.47 -0.78
N ILE A 228 17.13 10.51 -0.51
CA ILE A 228 16.46 11.69 0.05
C ILE A 228 16.97 11.96 1.46
N TYR A 229 17.06 10.97 2.35
CA TYR A 229 17.65 11.15 3.69
C TYR A 229 19.11 11.59 3.61
N THR A 230 19.90 10.97 2.74
CA THR A 230 21.31 11.34 2.52
C THR A 230 21.44 12.75 1.94
N HIS A 231 20.54 13.18 1.06
CA HIS A 231 20.55 14.52 0.46
C HIS A 231 20.07 15.57 1.45
N THR A 232 19.03 15.29 2.24
CA THR A 232 18.57 16.15 3.34
C THR A 232 19.65 16.30 4.41
N MET A 233 20.32 15.21 4.80
CA MET A 233 21.46 15.23 5.72
C MET A 233 22.66 16.01 5.14
N LYS A 234 22.97 15.84 3.85
CA LYS A 234 24.02 16.61 3.16
C LYS A 234 23.69 18.10 3.08
N ILE A 235 22.45 18.47 2.75
CA ILE A 235 22.00 19.87 2.76
C ILE A 235 22.12 20.46 4.17
N HIS A 236 21.67 19.73 5.20
CA HIS A 236 21.77 20.19 6.58
C HIS A 236 23.23 20.39 7.01
N LYS A 237 24.11 19.45 6.64
CA LYS A 237 25.57 19.54 6.89
C LYS A 237 26.20 20.72 6.14
N ASN A 238 25.81 20.98 4.89
CA ASN A 238 26.36 22.06 4.07
C ASN A 238 25.87 23.45 4.53
N THR A 239 24.59 23.57 4.90
CA THR A 239 24.03 24.79 5.51
C THR A 239 24.68 25.10 6.86
N PHE A 240 24.92 24.09 7.69
CA PHE A 240 25.65 24.25 8.95
C PHE A 240 27.09 24.75 8.72
N TYR A 241 27.84 24.10 7.81
CA TYR A 241 29.21 24.50 7.46
C TYR A 241 29.29 25.92 6.90
N ASN A 242 28.39 26.26 5.97
CA ASN A 242 28.32 27.61 5.38
C ASN A 242 28.01 28.67 6.44
N SER A 243 27.09 28.39 7.38
CA SER A 243 26.77 29.34 8.47
C SER A 243 27.97 29.55 9.42
N MET A 244 28.74 28.49 9.69
CA MET A 244 29.94 28.57 10.53
C MET A 244 31.05 29.35 9.82
N PHE A 245 31.23 29.16 8.51
CA PHE A 245 32.20 29.89 7.70
C PHE A 245 31.86 31.37 7.55
N THR A 246 30.59 31.73 7.32
CA THR A 246 30.15 33.15 7.29
C THR A 246 30.24 33.81 8.66
N LYS A 247 30.05 33.07 9.76
CA LYS A 247 30.24 33.61 11.11
C LYS A 247 31.72 33.84 11.41
N ARG A 248 32.62 32.95 10.98
CA ARG A 248 34.08 33.08 11.10
C ARG A 248 34.64 34.22 10.24
N SER A 249 34.18 34.37 9.00
CA SER A 249 34.56 35.47 8.11
C SER A 249 34.14 36.83 8.67
N ARG A 250 32.91 36.96 9.20
CA ARG A 250 32.46 38.21 9.85
C ARG A 250 33.27 38.58 11.08
N HIS A 251 33.75 37.60 11.83
CA HIS A 251 34.62 37.85 12.98
C HIS A 251 36.03 38.29 12.54
N LEU A 252 36.61 37.65 11.51
CA LEU A 252 37.91 38.05 10.96
C LEU A 252 37.87 39.44 10.30
N SER A 253 36.82 39.77 9.54
CA SER A 253 36.68 41.10 8.91
C SER A 253 36.47 42.23 9.92
N ARG A 254 35.89 41.96 11.10
CA ARG A 254 35.83 42.95 12.19
C ARG A 254 37.18 43.14 12.90
N SER A 255 38.05 42.14 12.88
CA SER A 255 39.39 42.20 13.48
C SER A 255 40.48 42.74 12.54
N ALA A 256 40.22 42.79 11.23
CA ALA A 256 41.17 43.22 10.20
C ALA A 256 40.81 44.54 9.51
N SER A 257 39.94 45.37 10.11
CA SER A 257 39.73 46.73 9.60
C SER A 257 40.94 47.61 9.97
N LEU A 258 41.87 47.73 9.03
CA LEU A 258 43.01 48.65 9.04
C LEU A 258 42.60 50.14 9.06
N GLN A 259 41.30 50.46 9.07
CA GLN A 259 40.77 51.83 9.16
C GLN A 259 41.02 52.50 10.52
N MET A 260 41.54 51.77 11.51
CA MET A 260 41.84 52.31 12.84
C MET A 260 43.30 52.75 13.02
N LEU A 261 44.15 52.65 11.98
CA LEU A 261 45.58 53.01 12.06
C LEU A 261 46.01 54.16 11.13
N THR A 262 45.15 54.64 10.23
CA THR A 262 45.44 55.83 9.42
C THR A 262 44.87 57.07 10.11
N TRP A 263 45.65 57.66 11.01
CA TRP A 263 45.37 58.99 11.56
C TRP A 263 45.70 60.02 10.47
N GLU A 264 44.69 60.62 9.86
CA GLU A 264 44.85 61.68 8.86
C GLU A 264 44.57 63.03 9.54
N PRO A 265 45.56 63.94 9.64
CA PRO A 265 45.34 65.23 10.26
C PRO A 265 44.55 66.15 9.32
N LEU A 266 43.56 66.86 9.87
CA LEU A 266 42.80 67.89 9.15
C LEU A 266 43.72 69.10 8.81
N PRO A 267 43.56 69.73 7.63
CA PRO A 267 44.28 70.94 7.30
C PRO A 267 43.68 72.16 8.02
N ASP A 268 44.55 73.01 8.54
CA ASP A 268 44.21 74.25 9.24
C ASP A 268 43.40 75.20 8.34
N ALA A 269 42.25 75.64 8.85
CA ALA A 269 41.51 76.76 8.29
C ALA A 269 41.94 78.05 9.02
N ILE A 270 42.57 78.93 8.23
CA ILE A 270 42.88 80.38 8.37
C ILE A 270 42.50 81.04 9.71
#